data_AF-A0A7J9BPS3-F1
#
_entry.id   AF-A0A7J9BPS3-F1
#
_cell.length_a   1.000
_cell.length_b   1.000
_cell.length_c   1.000
_cell.angle_alpha   90.00
_cell.angle_beta   90.00
_cell.angle_gamma   90.00
#
_symmetry.space_group_name_H-M   'P 1'
#
loop_
_entity.id
_entity.type
_entity.pdbx_description
1 polymer ?
#
loop_
_entity_poly.entity_id
_entity_poly.type
_entity_poly.pdbx_seq_one_letter_code
_entity_poly.pdbx_strand_id
1 'polypeptide(L)'
;RAAGAVAKLIIKEGKSATLKLPSGEVRSISKSCSTTVGQVGNVRVNQKSLGRVGSKCWLGKHPVVKGVVMSPIDHPHGGGEGRAPI
;
A
#
# COMPACT_ATOMS: atom_id res chain seq x y z
N ARG A 1 -6.96 7.75 -5.22
CA ARG A 1 -7.82 6.88 -4.39
C ARG A 1 -7.54 5.44 -4.79
N ALA A 2 -7.38 4.52 -3.83
CA ALA A 2 -7.16 3.10 -4.15
C ALA A 2 -8.50 2.40 -4.48
N ALA A 3 -8.44 1.36 -5.31
CA ALA A 3 -9.60 0.51 -5.58
C ALA A 3 -10.06 -0.19 -4.29
N GLY A 4 -11.37 -0.29 -4.09
CA GLY A 4 -11.94 -0.83 -2.84
C GLY A 4 -11.75 0.06 -1.60
N ALA A 5 -11.15 1.24 -1.70
CA ALA A 5 -10.95 2.11 -0.55
C ALA A 5 -12.28 2.58 0.07
N VAL A 6 -12.34 2.55 1.39
CA VAL A 6 -13.46 3.04 2.20
C VAL A 6 -12.93 3.77 3.42
N ALA A 7 -13.61 4.84 3.83
CA ALA A 7 -13.40 5.48 5.12
C ALA A 7 -14.72 5.42 5.89
N LYS A 8 -14.64 5.16 7.19
CA LYS A 8 -15.82 5.09 8.06
C LYS A 8 -15.90 6.34 8.91
N LEU A 9 -17.08 6.94 8.98
CA LEU A 9 -17.34 8.05 9.87
C LEU A 9 -17.62 7.50 11.27
N ILE A 10 -16.90 8.00 12.28
CA ILE A 10 -17.06 7.58 13.67
C ILE A 10 -17.92 8.59 14.42
N ILE A 11 -17.45 9.84 14.50
CA ILE A 11 -18.09 10.91 15.26
C ILE A 11 -18.13 12.19 14.41
N LYS A 12 -19.20 12.97 14.56
CA LYS A 12 -19.29 14.35 14.04
C LYS A 12 -19.43 15.28 15.23
N GLU A 13 -18.45 16.12 15.49
CA GLU A 13 -18.45 17.04 16.63
C GLU A 13 -18.09 18.45 16.18
N GLY A 14 -18.88 19.46 16.57
CA GLY A 14 -18.58 20.86 16.28
C GLY A 14 -18.29 21.15 14.80
N LYS A 15 -17.07 21.59 14.48
CA LYS A 15 -16.60 21.90 13.10
C LYS A 15 -15.84 20.76 12.42
N SER A 16 -15.62 19.64 13.12
CA SER A 16 -14.81 18.51 12.65
C SER A 16 -15.58 17.19 12.64
N ALA A 17 -15.13 16.25 11.84
CA ALA A 17 -15.64 14.88 11.76
C ALA A 17 -14.46 13.92 11.89
N THR A 18 -14.57 12.98 12.80
CA THR A 18 -13.56 11.94 13.02
C THR A 18 -13.85 10.75 12.11
N LEU A 19 -12.90 10.45 11.23
CA LEU A 19 -12.98 9.34 10.28
C LEU A 19 -11.92 8.28 10.60
N LYS A 20 -12.29 7.02 10.44
CA LYS A 20 -11.34 5.90 10.32
C LYS A 20 -10.95 5.75 8.85
N LEU A 21 -9.68 5.99 8.57
CA LEU A 21 -9.09 5.89 7.25
C LEU A 21 -8.88 4.42 6.84
N PRO A 22 -8.71 4.12 5.53
CA PRO A 22 -8.41 2.77 5.06
C PRO A 22 -7.08 2.22 5.61
N SER A 23 -6.16 3.09 6.05
CA SER A 23 -4.94 2.71 6.77
C SER A 23 -5.19 2.18 8.19
N GLY A 24 -6.40 2.36 8.72
CA GLY A 24 -6.75 2.07 10.12
C GLY A 24 -6.57 3.27 11.06
N GLU A 25 -5.87 4.31 10.62
CA GLU A 25 -5.69 5.55 11.36
C GLU A 25 -7.02 6.27 11.60
N VAL A 26 -7.18 6.86 12.78
CA VAL A 26 -8.34 7.69 13.14
C VAL A 26 -7.92 9.14 13.08
N ARG A 27 -8.57 9.92 12.22
CA ARG A 27 -8.20 11.31 11.97
C ARG A 27 -9.42 12.23 11.92
N SER A 28 -9.27 13.41 12.52
CA SER A 28 -10.27 14.48 12.47
C SER A 28 -10.10 15.34 11.23
N ILE A 29 -11.18 15.55 10.48
CA ILE A 29 -11.23 16.31 9.23
C ILE A 29 -12.29 17.41 9.35
N SER A 30 -12.10 18.56 8.70
CA SER A 30 -13.11 19.62 8.68
C SER A 30 -14.42 19.14 8.05
N LYS A 31 -15.56 19.57 8.61
CA LYS A 31 -16.89 19.30 8.03
C LYS A 31 -17.12 20.00 6.69
N SER A 32 -16.31 21.01 6.35
CA SER A 32 -16.37 21.69 5.04
C SER A 32 -15.85 20.85 3.88
N CYS A 33 -15.18 19.73 4.14
CA CYS A 33 -14.65 18.86 3.09
C CYS A 33 -15.76 18.02 2.44
N SER A 34 -15.83 18.06 1.11
CA SER A 34 -16.76 17.24 0.34
C SER A 34 -16.38 15.76 0.37
N THR A 35 -17.38 14.88 0.51
CA THR A 35 -17.20 13.43 0.52
C THR A 35 -18.22 12.76 -0.39
N THR A 36 -17.89 11.57 -0.89
CA THR A 36 -18.81 10.75 -1.69
C THR A 36 -19.26 9.56 -0.84
N VAL A 37 -20.56 9.28 -0.81
CA VAL A 37 -21.12 8.12 -0.10
C VAL A 37 -20.81 6.86 -0.89
N GLY A 38 -20.30 5.84 -0.19
CA GLY A 38 -20.03 4.52 -0.76
C GLY A 38 -18.55 4.15 -0.80
N GLN A 39 -18.27 2.97 -1.35
CA GLN A 39 -16.93 2.42 -1.49
C GLN A 39 -16.40 2.68 -2.91
N VAL A 40 -15.10 2.88 -3.05
CA VAL A 40 -14.47 2.92 -4.39
C VAL A 40 -14.61 1.54 -5.05
N GLY A 41 -15.06 1.50 -6.31
CA GLY A 41 -15.25 0.26 -7.05
C GLY A 41 -13.99 -0.61 -7.22
N ASN A 42 -14.14 -1.75 -7.90
CA ASN A 42 -13.08 -2.73 -8.16
C ASN A 42 -12.48 -3.35 -6.87
N VAL A 43 -13.34 -3.84 -5.97
CA VAL A 43 -12.96 -4.43 -4.67
C VAL A 43 -12.06 -5.67 -4.82
N ARG A 44 -12.19 -6.41 -5.93
CA ARG A 44 -11.43 -7.64 -6.19
C ARG A 44 -10.06 -7.41 -6.86
N VAL A 45 -9.57 -6.18 -6.93
CA VAL A 45 -8.28 -5.87 -7.57
C VAL A 45 -7.12 -6.68 -6.97
N ASN A 46 -7.17 -6.98 -5.66
CA ASN A 46 -6.13 -7.70 -4.96
C ASN A 46 -6.11 -9.21 -5.27
N GLN A 47 -7.17 -9.74 -5.86
CA GLN A 47 -7.27 -11.15 -6.27
C GLN A 47 -6.67 -11.37 -7.67
N LYS A 48 -6.27 -10.31 -8.39
CA LYS A 48 -5.75 -10.42 -9.75
C LYS A 48 -4.30 -10.91 -9.73
N SER A 49 -4.04 -12.11 -10.26
CA SER A 49 -2.69 -12.61 -10.53
C SER A 49 -2.17 -12.11 -11.88
N LEU A 50 -0.90 -11.68 -11.94
CA LEU A 50 -0.30 -11.17 -13.17
C LEU A 50 0.14 -12.25 -14.17
N GLY A 51 0.09 -13.55 -13.81
CA GLY A 51 0.20 -14.71 -14.71
C GLY A 51 1.55 -14.93 -15.42
N ARG A 52 2.07 -13.90 -16.11
CA ARG A 52 3.31 -13.91 -16.89
C ARG A 52 4.39 -13.08 -16.18
N VAL A 53 5.62 -13.59 -16.20
CA VAL A 53 6.79 -12.96 -15.55
C VAL A 53 7.01 -11.51 -16.00
N GLY A 54 6.85 -11.24 -17.31
CA GLY A 54 7.03 -9.90 -17.89
C GLY A 54 5.85 -8.93 -17.68
N SER A 55 4.69 -9.39 -17.22
CA SER A 55 3.53 -8.51 -17.05
C SER A 55 3.71 -7.45 -15.95
N LYS A 56 4.64 -7.68 -15.01
CA LYS A 56 5.05 -6.65 -14.04
C LYS A 56 5.79 -5.49 -14.70
N CYS A 57 6.57 -5.74 -15.75
CA CYS A 57 7.28 -4.71 -16.49
C CYS A 57 6.32 -3.76 -17.23
N TRP A 58 5.19 -4.26 -17.72
CA TRP A 58 4.14 -3.42 -18.33
C TRP A 58 3.51 -2.44 -17.34
N LEU A 59 3.58 -2.73 -16.04
CA LEU A 59 3.14 -1.84 -14.96
C LEU A 59 4.25 -0.90 -14.49
N GLY A 60 5.39 -0.83 -15.21
CA GLY A 60 6.55 -0.01 -14.83
C GLY A 60 7.35 -0.56 -13.65
N LYS A 61 7.12 -1.82 -13.24
CA LYS A 61 7.88 -2.44 -12.14
C LYS A 61 9.02 -3.28 -12.70
N HIS A 62 10.24 -2.84 -12.44
CA HIS A 62 11.46 -3.56 -12.78
C HIS A 62 11.76 -4.67 -11.77
N PRO A 63 12.49 -5.73 -12.18
CA PRO A 63 12.97 -6.75 -11.26
C PRO A 63 13.89 -6.12 -10.21
N VAL A 64 13.70 -6.51 -8.94
CA VAL A 64 14.50 -6.04 -7.80
C VAL A 64 15.30 -7.23 -7.27
N VAL A 65 16.61 -7.05 -7.11
CA VAL A 65 17.53 -8.05 -6.55
C VAL A 65 17.47 -7.98 -5.02
N LYS A 66 17.43 -9.12 -4.34
CA LYS A 66 17.47 -9.18 -2.87
C LYS A 66 18.86 -8.77 -2.37
N GLY A 67 18.90 -7.94 -1.33
CA GLY A 67 20.14 -7.47 -0.72
C GLY A 67 21.08 -8.58 -0.21
N VAL A 68 20.54 -9.73 0.22
CA VAL A 68 21.33 -10.90 0.66
C VAL A 68 22.21 -11.49 -0.44
N VAL A 69 21.86 -11.28 -1.70
CA VAL A 69 22.62 -11.77 -2.86
C VAL A 69 23.69 -10.75 -3.29
N MET A 70 23.61 -9.52 -2.79
CA MET A 70 24.54 -8.46 -3.15
C MET A 70 25.85 -8.58 -2.36
N SER A 71 26.86 -7.81 -2.77
CA SER A 71 28.14 -7.74 -2.06
C SER A 71 28.00 -6.90 -0.78
N PRO A 72 28.89 -7.07 0.23
CA PRO A 72 28.87 -6.26 1.46
C PRO A 72 28.95 -4.74 1.22
N ILE A 73 29.54 -4.31 0.11
CA ILE A 73 29.64 -2.90 -0.28
C ILE A 73 28.29 -2.33 -0.76
N ASP A 74 27.46 -3.16 -1.37
CA ASP A 74 26.21 -2.75 -2.03
C ASP A 74 25.02 -2.78 -1.06
N HIS A 75 25.02 -3.71 -0.10
CA HIS A 75 23.92 -3.88 0.84
C HIS A 75 24.42 -4.33 2.22
N PRO A 76 23.82 -3.84 3.34
CA PRO A 76 24.20 -4.26 4.69
C PRO A 76 24.08 -5.76 4.96
N HIS A 77 23.20 -6.43 4.23
CA HIS A 77 23.00 -7.89 4.31
C HIS A 77 23.81 -8.66 3.26
N GLY A 78 24.69 -7.99 2.52
CA GLY A 78 25.46 -8.58 1.43
C GLY A 78 26.69 -9.34 1.90
N GLY A 79 27.08 -10.35 1.13
CA GLY A 79 28.22 -11.23 1.40
C GLY A 79 27.94 -12.40 2.35
N GLY A 80 29.03 -13.02 2.82
CA GLY A 80 29.00 -14.31 3.53
C GLY A 80 29.25 -15.49 2.59
N GLU A 81 29.79 -16.57 3.14
CA GLU A 81 29.95 -17.83 2.41
C GLU A 81 28.63 -18.61 2.42
N GLY A 82 28.03 -18.74 1.24
CA GLY A 82 26.71 -19.36 1.09
C GLY A 82 25.56 -18.42 1.44
N ARG A 83 24.39 -18.99 1.79
CA ARG A 83 23.19 -18.20 2.06
C ARG A 83 23.21 -17.74 3.52
N ALA A 84 23.42 -16.45 3.75
CA ALA A 84 23.31 -15.86 5.08
C ALA A 84 21.84 -15.85 5.56
N PRO A 85 21.55 -16.30 6.80
CA PRO A 85 20.28 -16.00 7.44
C PRO A 85 20.21 -14.50 7.73
N ILE A 86 19.09 -13.90 7.35
CA ILE A 86 18.68 -12.55 7.76
C ILE A 86 18.10 -12.62 9.17
#